data_AF-A0A6A6Z998-F1
#
_entry.id   AF-A0A6A6Z998-F1
#
_cell.length_a   1.000
_cell.length_b   1.000
_cell.length_c   1.000
_cell.angle_alpha   90.00
_cell.angle_beta   90.00
_cell.angle_gamma   90.00
#
_symmetry.space_group_name_H-M   'P 1'
#
loop_
_entity.id
_entity.type
_entity.pdbx_description
1 polymer ?
#
loop_
_entity_poly.entity_id
_entity_poly.type
_entity_poly.pdbx_seq_one_letter_code
_entity_poly.pdbx_strand_id
1 'polypeptide(L)'
;MGILATAAPGIAALDTPNISHPTPISSARLSVAASQSSETSDDTSRESIHSVSQELLLESLAYYRSIGGSFACVQIPDPMDVQVFRQERPFLLLAIIVVTRWRHRTDQTKLEQEFLKDMGERFFVKGEKSMDLLQGLLVYLSWQSRYHFFTPQPSQQGFRLASLAANLVVELGLHKKPQCSSQHDAIVGVAHPSISGGLSEFWKREAQRALIGTYLACTLSAILFRKGNPLQYTEYMEQCAVSLAEESPYPSDKILVHFVRLVYINEQVYDNLHHGDWGTGDTTNDEKIKLLVGAIERQLKNWKSKLPHELMDHCQ
;
A
#
# COMPACT_ATOMS: atom_id res chain seq x y z
N MET A 1 6.28 -6.69 -93.31
CA MET A 1 6.52 -5.27 -93.70
C MET A 1 7.32 -4.60 -92.59
N GLY A 2 8.61 -4.34 -92.83
CA GLY A 2 9.57 -3.48 -92.07
C GLY A 2 9.82 -3.83 -90.59
N ILE A 3 10.95 -4.35 -90.09
CA ILE A 3 12.40 -3.98 -90.13
C ILE A 3 12.76 -2.66 -89.41
N LEU A 4 13.48 -2.79 -88.28
CA LEU A 4 14.76 -2.15 -87.82
C LEU A 4 14.73 -1.97 -86.28
N ALA A 5 15.49 -2.73 -85.47
CA ALA A 5 16.94 -2.60 -85.11
C ALA A 5 17.24 -1.31 -84.31
N THR A 6 17.82 -1.28 -83.11
CA THR A 6 19.17 -1.75 -82.65
C THR A 6 19.26 -1.72 -81.08
N ALA A 7 19.64 -2.80 -80.36
CA ALA A 7 20.96 -3.21 -79.81
C ALA A 7 21.63 -2.23 -78.80
N ALA A 8 21.62 -2.46 -77.46
CA ALA A 8 22.52 -3.28 -76.57
C ALA A 8 23.70 -2.46 -75.96
N PRO A 9 24.47 -2.88 -74.91
CA PRO A 9 24.59 -4.23 -74.27
C PRO A 9 24.82 -4.30 -72.72
N GLY A 10 24.97 -5.53 -72.19
CA GLY A 10 25.78 -5.88 -70.98
C GLY A 10 25.00 -6.62 -69.87
N ILE A 11 24.78 -7.95 -69.92
CA ILE A 11 25.63 -9.11 -69.50
C ILE A 11 25.95 -9.21 -67.99
N ALA A 12 25.35 -10.21 -67.32
CA ALA A 12 25.97 -11.27 -66.46
C ALA A 12 25.00 -11.72 -65.32
N ALA A 13 24.38 -12.90 -65.42
CA ALA A 13 24.66 -14.15 -64.64
C ALA A 13 24.46 -14.02 -63.11
N LEU A 14 23.32 -14.45 -62.56
CA LEU A 14 23.06 -15.76 -61.91
C LEU A 14 24.16 -16.23 -60.92
N ASP A 15 23.82 -16.28 -59.63
CA ASP A 15 23.72 -17.51 -58.81
C ASP A 15 23.69 -17.20 -57.29
N THR A 16 22.62 -17.63 -56.62
CA THR A 16 22.58 -17.98 -55.18
C THR A 16 23.43 -19.26 -54.93
N PRO A 17 23.81 -19.69 -53.71
CA PRO A 17 23.28 -19.37 -52.36
C PRO A 17 24.38 -19.27 -51.26
N ASN A 18 24.02 -18.95 -50.01
CA ASN A 18 24.30 -19.82 -48.83
C ASN A 18 23.78 -19.18 -47.54
N ILE A 19 23.05 -19.97 -46.75
CA ILE A 19 22.57 -19.62 -45.41
C ILE A 19 23.71 -19.94 -44.43
N SER A 20 24.20 -18.93 -43.71
CA SER A 20 25.11 -19.11 -42.58
C SER A 20 24.50 -18.51 -41.31
N HIS A 21 24.33 -19.36 -40.30
CA HIS A 21 24.01 -18.98 -38.93
C HIS A 21 25.15 -18.12 -38.33
N PRO A 22 24.85 -17.07 -37.53
CA PRO A 22 25.85 -16.49 -36.65
C PRO A 22 25.86 -17.19 -35.28
N THR A 23 27.08 -17.38 -34.81
CA THR A 23 27.57 -18.03 -33.60
C THR A 23 27.17 -17.34 -32.28
N PRO A 24 27.27 -18.03 -31.12
CA PRO A 24 26.95 -17.47 -29.82
C PRO A 24 28.06 -16.51 -29.35
N ILE A 25 27.67 -15.31 -28.90
CA ILE A 25 28.59 -14.34 -28.31
C ILE A 25 29.04 -14.85 -26.94
N SER A 26 30.36 -14.97 -26.83
CA SER A 26 31.14 -15.37 -25.65
C SER A 26 30.89 -14.46 -24.44
N SER A 27 30.86 -15.11 -23.28
CA SER A 27 30.78 -14.54 -21.94
C SER A 27 31.89 -13.51 -21.66
N ALA A 28 31.53 -12.24 -21.52
CA ALA A 28 32.38 -11.25 -20.88
C ALA A 28 32.10 -11.26 -19.36
N ARG A 29 33.02 -11.86 -18.60
CA ARG A 29 33.14 -11.65 -17.15
C ARG A 29 33.48 -10.18 -16.92
N LEU A 30 32.55 -9.40 -16.36
CA LEU A 30 32.87 -8.12 -15.75
C LEU A 30 33.28 -8.36 -14.30
N SER A 31 34.55 -8.07 -14.06
CA SER A 31 35.29 -8.17 -12.81
C SER A 31 34.62 -7.42 -11.66
N VAL A 32 34.42 -8.13 -10.55
CA VAL A 32 34.15 -7.56 -9.23
C VAL A 32 35.36 -6.71 -8.82
N ALA A 33 35.22 -5.40 -8.86
CA ALA A 33 36.09 -4.50 -8.09
C ALA A 33 35.49 -4.42 -6.68
N ALA A 34 36.11 -5.15 -5.76
CA ALA A 34 35.86 -4.99 -4.33
C ALA A 34 36.45 -3.64 -3.90
N SER A 35 35.59 -2.63 -3.79
CA SER A 35 35.90 -1.41 -3.06
C SER A 35 35.33 -1.55 -1.66
N GLN A 36 36.22 -1.81 -0.70
CA GLN A 36 35.95 -1.58 0.70
C GLN A 36 35.73 -0.08 0.90
N SER A 37 34.51 0.31 1.27
CA SER A 37 34.28 1.61 1.88
C SER A 37 33.02 1.60 2.74
N SER A 38 33.27 1.70 4.05
CA SER A 38 32.55 2.49 5.06
C SER A 38 31.17 2.01 5.55
N GLU A 39 31.22 1.36 6.71
CA GLU A 39 30.14 1.11 7.68
C GLU A 39 29.59 2.40 8.35
N THR A 40 29.46 3.52 7.65
CA THR A 40 29.11 4.81 8.28
C THR A 40 27.71 5.32 7.94
N SER A 41 26.91 4.58 7.17
CA SER A 41 25.54 5.00 6.82
C SER A 41 24.45 4.49 7.77
N ASP A 42 24.73 3.46 8.57
CA ASP A 42 23.71 2.79 9.39
C ASP A 42 23.43 3.51 10.73
N ASP A 43 24.28 4.47 11.12
CA ASP A 43 24.20 5.17 12.41
C ASP A 43 23.39 6.47 12.33
N THR A 44 23.41 7.18 11.19
CA THR A 44 22.88 8.55 11.10
C THR A 44 21.35 8.62 11.21
N SER A 45 20.61 7.60 10.76
CA SER A 45 19.14 7.53 10.90
C SER A 45 18.71 7.14 12.31
N ARG A 46 19.49 6.30 13.00
CA ARG A 46 19.24 5.89 14.39
C ARG A 46 19.57 7.04 15.35
N GLU A 47 20.66 7.76 15.11
CA GLU A 47 21.07 8.93 15.89
C GLU A 47 20.00 10.03 15.94
N SER A 48 19.26 10.27 14.85
CA SER A 48 18.24 11.33 14.79
C SER A 48 17.04 11.04 15.69
N ILE A 49 16.51 9.81 15.69
CA ILE A 49 15.44 9.42 16.63
C ILE A 49 15.95 9.44 18.07
N HIS A 50 17.17 8.99 18.34
CA HIS A 50 17.74 9.02 19.69
C HIS A 50 17.98 10.43 20.23
N SER A 51 18.19 11.42 19.35
CA SER A 51 18.34 12.84 19.72
C SER A 51 17.04 13.54 20.11
N VAL A 52 15.87 12.96 19.80
CA VAL A 52 14.56 13.50 20.16
C VAL A 52 14.39 13.45 21.69
N SER A 53 14.09 14.59 22.31
CA SER A 53 13.79 14.68 23.75
C SER A 53 12.61 13.77 24.13
N GLN A 54 12.70 13.12 25.29
CA GLN A 54 11.63 12.28 25.84
C GLN A 54 10.33 13.07 26.06
N GLU A 55 10.42 14.36 26.39
CA GLU A 55 9.27 15.25 26.58
C GLU A 55 8.47 15.41 25.28
N LEU A 56 9.18 15.67 24.18
CA LEU A 56 8.57 15.77 22.86
C LEU A 56 7.89 14.47 22.43
N LEU A 57 8.48 13.34 22.83
CA LEU A 57 7.94 12.04 22.48
C LEU A 57 6.60 11.78 23.16
N LEU A 58 6.53 12.09 24.46
CA LEU A 58 5.30 12.02 25.24
C LEU A 58 4.23 12.97 24.71
N GLU A 59 4.61 14.22 24.39
CA GLU A 59 3.69 15.20 23.79
C GLU A 59 3.12 14.69 22.46
N SER A 60 3.98 14.14 21.59
CA SER A 60 3.57 13.61 20.28
C SER A 60 2.62 12.42 20.42
N LEU A 61 2.90 11.48 21.33
CA LEU A 61 2.03 10.33 21.59
C LEU A 61 0.68 10.76 22.17
N ALA A 62 0.68 11.70 23.12
CA ALA A 62 -0.54 12.24 23.70
C ALA A 62 -1.41 12.94 22.64
N TYR A 63 -0.80 13.77 21.80
CA TYR A 63 -1.50 14.42 20.69
C TYR A 63 -2.00 13.41 19.64
N TYR A 64 -1.20 12.39 19.31
CA TYR A 64 -1.61 11.35 18.37
C TYR A 64 -2.86 10.59 18.86
N ARG A 65 -2.93 10.28 20.16
CA ARG A 65 -4.10 9.66 20.78
C ARG A 65 -5.34 10.55 20.75
N SER A 66 -5.18 11.86 20.98
CA SER A 66 -6.31 12.81 20.97
C SER A 66 -6.92 12.97 19.57
N ILE A 67 -6.12 12.79 18.51
CA ILE A 67 -6.57 12.78 17.12
C ILE A 67 -6.89 11.37 16.60
N GLY A 68 -6.91 10.35 17.47
CA GLY A 68 -6.93 8.92 17.11
C GLY A 68 -8.09 8.48 16.22
N GLY A 69 -9.21 9.20 16.21
CA GLY A 69 -10.31 8.96 15.26
C GLY A 69 -9.89 9.14 13.79
N SER A 70 -8.87 9.96 13.53
CA SER A 70 -8.28 10.15 12.20
C SER A 70 -7.34 9.03 11.76
N PHE A 71 -6.91 8.17 12.68
CA PHE A 71 -5.94 7.10 12.46
C PHE A 71 -6.47 5.77 12.99
N ALA A 72 -7.74 5.47 12.71
CA ALA A 72 -8.45 4.30 13.23
C ALA A 72 -7.68 2.97 13.05
N CYS A 73 -6.87 2.87 11.99
CA CYS A 73 -6.15 1.65 11.61
C CYS A 73 -4.83 1.43 12.37
N VAL A 74 -4.35 2.38 13.17
CA VAL A 74 -3.14 2.22 14.00
C VAL A 74 -3.44 2.74 15.40
N GLN A 75 -3.72 1.82 16.32
CA GLN A 75 -4.03 2.14 17.72
C GLN A 75 -2.80 1.93 18.60
N ILE A 76 -2.49 2.93 19.43
CA ILE A 76 -1.36 2.92 20.35
C ILE A 76 -1.91 2.72 21.78
N PRO A 77 -1.61 1.59 22.45
CA PRO A 77 -2.08 1.32 23.81
C PRO A 77 -1.67 2.39 24.82
N ASP A 78 -2.46 2.49 25.89
CA ASP A 78 -2.18 3.31 27.08
C ASP A 78 -2.57 2.51 28.34
N PRO A 79 -1.68 2.34 29.34
CA PRO A 79 -0.32 2.87 29.45
C PRO A 79 0.69 2.18 28.51
N MET A 80 1.74 2.91 28.15
CA MET A 80 2.86 2.42 27.33
C MET A 80 4.19 2.94 27.88
N ASP A 81 5.19 2.08 27.97
CA ASP A 81 6.57 2.52 28.20
C ASP A 81 7.17 3.06 26.89
N VAL A 82 7.47 4.36 26.90
CA VAL A 82 8.01 5.08 25.75
C VAL A 82 9.39 4.58 25.33
N GLN A 83 10.22 4.13 26.29
CA GLN A 83 11.55 3.62 25.96
C GLN A 83 11.47 2.26 25.28
N VAL A 84 10.57 1.39 25.76
CA VAL A 84 10.28 0.11 25.10
C VAL A 84 9.71 0.36 23.70
N PHE A 85 8.75 1.29 23.57
CA PHE A 85 8.16 1.61 22.27
C PHE A 85 9.19 2.15 21.28
N ARG A 86 10.12 3.01 21.73
CA ARG A 86 11.23 3.50 20.90
C ARG A 86 12.13 2.37 20.41
N GLN A 87 12.34 1.33 21.21
CA GLN A 87 13.17 0.19 20.83
C GLN A 87 12.45 -0.79 19.91
N GLU A 88 11.18 -1.08 20.18
CA GLU A 88 10.39 -2.08 19.44
C GLU A 88 9.74 -1.54 18.15
N ARG A 89 9.43 -0.25 18.12
CA ARG A 89 8.67 0.42 17.06
C ARG A 89 9.27 1.78 16.65
N PRO A 90 10.58 1.86 16.35
CA PRO A 90 11.24 3.13 16.02
C PRO A 90 10.68 3.81 14.77
N PHE A 91 10.28 3.05 13.75
CA PHE A 91 9.79 3.62 12.50
C PHE A 91 8.38 4.20 12.64
N LEU A 92 7.48 3.47 13.32
CA LEU A 92 6.16 3.97 13.68
C LEU A 92 6.25 5.20 14.57
N LEU A 93 7.19 5.22 15.52
CA LEU A 93 7.42 6.38 16.37
C LEU A 93 7.85 7.61 15.56
N LEU A 94 8.76 7.45 14.60
CA LEU A 94 9.16 8.53 13.69
C LEU A 94 7.95 9.03 12.88
N ALA A 95 7.12 8.13 12.36
CA ALA A 95 5.89 8.50 11.65
C ALA A 95 4.96 9.34 12.52
N ILE A 96 4.78 8.96 13.80
CA ILE A 96 3.94 9.70 14.75
C ILE A 96 4.49 11.11 14.93
N ILE A 97 5.80 11.27 15.19
CA ILE A 97 6.42 12.59 15.35
C ILE A 97 6.23 13.44 14.09
N VAL A 98 6.41 12.87 12.90
CA VAL A 98 6.19 13.57 11.62
C VAL A 98 4.77 14.14 11.52
N VAL A 99 3.75 13.33 11.82
CA VAL A 99 2.34 13.75 11.62
C VAL A 99 1.84 14.69 12.72
N THR A 100 2.40 14.63 13.93
CA THR A 100 2.02 15.52 15.04
C THR A 100 2.72 16.89 14.96
N ARG A 101 3.83 17.00 14.23
CA ARG A 101 4.61 18.24 14.07
C ARG A 101 4.10 19.20 12.99
N TRP A 102 2.85 19.06 12.53
CA TRP A 102 2.27 19.89 11.47
C TRP A 102 2.27 21.42 11.75
N ARG A 103 2.36 21.84 13.02
CA ARG A 103 2.49 23.26 13.40
C ARG A 103 3.90 23.84 13.17
N HIS A 104 4.92 23.00 13.04
CA HIS A 104 6.31 23.38 12.84
C HIS A 104 6.79 22.93 11.45
N ARG A 105 6.30 23.59 10.39
CA ARG A 105 6.49 23.13 9.01
C ARG A 105 7.94 22.94 8.58
N THR A 106 8.87 23.78 9.03
CA THR A 106 10.30 23.65 8.71
C THR A 106 10.91 22.37 9.26
N ASP A 107 10.55 22.01 10.49
CA ASP A 107 11.05 20.81 11.16
C ASP A 107 10.35 19.57 10.62
N GLN A 108 9.04 19.70 10.35
CA GLN A 108 8.24 18.65 9.74
C GLN A 108 8.84 18.21 8.40
N THR A 109 9.17 19.13 7.48
CA THR A 109 9.74 18.79 6.17
C THR A 109 11.06 18.01 6.30
N LYS A 110 11.91 18.34 7.29
CA LYS A 110 13.16 17.60 7.54
C LYS A 110 12.87 16.19 8.04
N LEU A 111 11.95 16.05 9.00
CA LEU A 111 11.52 14.76 9.53
C LEU A 111 10.85 13.90 8.45
N GLU A 112 10.09 14.50 7.53
CA GLU A 112 9.50 13.78 6.39
C GLU A 112 10.57 13.24 5.44
N GLN A 113 11.60 14.03 5.12
CA GLN A 113 12.72 13.57 4.30
C GLN A 113 13.47 12.42 4.97
N GLU A 114 13.70 12.52 6.27
CA GLU A 114 14.32 11.46 7.06
C GLU A 114 13.46 10.19 7.07
N PHE A 115 12.15 10.32 7.31
CA PHE A 115 11.20 9.21 7.28
C PHE A 115 11.20 8.47 5.95
N LEU A 116 11.19 9.20 4.82
CA LEU A 116 11.21 8.60 3.50
C LEU A 116 12.55 7.94 3.16
N LYS A 117 13.66 8.51 3.65
CA LYS A 117 15.00 7.92 3.50
C LYS A 117 15.11 6.61 4.30
N ASP A 118 14.70 6.62 5.56
CA ASP A 118 14.71 5.44 6.43
C ASP A 118 13.78 4.33 5.89
N MET A 119 12.60 4.71 5.39
CA MET A 119 11.69 3.77 4.71
C MET A 119 12.36 3.12 3.49
N GLY A 120 13.00 3.92 2.63
CA GLY A 120 13.68 3.41 1.45
C GLY A 120 14.82 2.46 1.79
N GLU A 121 15.59 2.78 2.83
CA GLU A 121 16.68 1.94 3.31
C GLU A 121 16.17 0.62 3.91
N ARG A 122 15.19 0.68 4.82
CA ARG A 122 14.60 -0.51 5.45
C ARG A 122 13.93 -1.42 4.42
N PHE A 123 13.12 -0.86 3.53
CA PHE A 123 12.35 -1.63 2.57
C PHE A 123 13.21 -2.16 1.42
N PHE A 124 13.98 -1.31 0.73
CA PHE A 124 14.69 -1.72 -0.50
C PHE A 124 16.09 -2.28 -0.24
N VAL A 125 16.81 -1.75 0.76
CA VAL A 125 18.20 -2.17 1.01
C VAL A 125 18.22 -3.34 1.98
N LYS A 126 17.51 -3.24 3.11
CA LYS A 126 17.50 -4.26 4.16
C LYS A 126 16.45 -5.35 3.93
N GLY A 127 15.46 -5.13 3.05
CA GLY A 127 14.37 -6.08 2.81
C GLY A 127 13.52 -6.31 4.06
N GLU A 128 13.40 -5.31 4.92
CA GLU A 128 12.68 -5.41 6.19
C GLU A 128 11.18 -5.57 5.93
N LYS A 129 10.58 -6.59 6.55
CA LYS A 129 9.13 -6.80 6.59
C LYS A 129 8.67 -6.90 8.04
N SER A 130 8.14 -5.80 8.56
CA SER A 130 7.73 -5.71 9.95
C SER A 130 6.41 -4.97 10.10
N MET A 131 5.69 -5.24 11.20
CA MET A 131 4.50 -4.47 11.55
C MET A 131 4.85 -3.01 11.85
N ASP A 132 6.05 -2.73 12.37
CA ASP A 132 6.55 -1.38 12.60
C ASP A 132 6.57 -0.57 11.29
N LEU A 133 7.17 -1.16 10.24
CA LEU A 133 7.28 -0.54 8.92
C LEU A 133 5.90 -0.31 8.29
N LEU A 134 5.02 -1.32 8.35
CA LEU A 134 3.67 -1.20 7.81
C LEU A 134 2.85 -0.13 8.53
N GLN A 135 2.84 -0.13 9.86
CA GLN A 135 2.05 0.83 10.64
C GLN A 135 2.58 2.26 10.50
N GLY A 136 3.91 2.46 10.54
CA GLY A 136 4.49 3.78 10.32
C GLY A 136 4.11 4.34 8.95
N LEU A 137 4.10 3.49 7.92
CA LEU A 137 3.67 3.86 6.58
C LEU A 137 2.18 4.22 6.54
N LEU A 138 1.32 3.47 7.22
CA LEU A 138 -0.12 3.75 7.31
C LEU A 138 -0.41 5.08 8.04
N VAL A 139 0.32 5.38 9.11
CA VAL A 139 0.23 6.67 9.82
C VAL A 139 0.58 7.81 8.87
N TYR A 140 1.71 7.69 8.16
CA TYR A 140 2.13 8.70 7.20
C TYR A 140 1.12 8.88 6.05
N LEU A 141 0.61 7.79 5.47
CA LEU A 141 -0.39 7.82 4.40
C LEU A 141 -1.71 8.47 4.84
N SER A 142 -2.17 8.16 6.05
CA SER A 142 -3.40 8.73 6.61
C SER A 142 -3.29 10.26 6.76
N TRP A 143 -2.11 10.75 7.14
CA TRP A 143 -1.83 12.19 7.22
C TRP A 143 -1.71 12.83 5.83
N GLN A 144 -0.94 12.22 4.93
CA GLN A 144 -0.76 12.69 3.55
C GLN A 144 -2.10 12.82 2.82
N SER A 145 -2.99 11.82 2.95
CA SER A 145 -4.32 11.87 2.34
C SER A 145 -5.10 13.10 2.80
N ARG A 146 -5.09 13.42 4.10
CA ARG A 146 -5.73 14.64 4.63
C ARG A 146 -5.12 15.92 4.09
N TYR A 147 -3.79 16.01 4.03
CA TYR A 147 -3.11 17.20 3.53
C TYR A 147 -3.39 17.44 2.05
N HIS A 148 -3.43 16.35 1.29
CA HIS A 148 -3.51 16.36 -0.16
C HIS A 148 -4.87 16.81 -0.69
N PHE A 149 -5.97 16.54 0.03
CA PHE A 149 -7.30 17.09 -0.27
C PHE A 149 -7.31 18.64 -0.34
N PHE A 150 -6.35 19.31 0.28
CA PHE A 150 -6.23 20.77 0.28
C PHE A 150 -5.14 21.31 -0.66
N THR A 151 -4.47 20.44 -1.44
CA THR A 151 -3.41 20.86 -2.36
C THR A 151 -3.81 20.71 -3.84
N PRO A 152 -3.56 21.72 -4.69
CA PRO A 152 -4.01 21.72 -6.09
C PRO A 152 -3.21 20.77 -7.00
N GLN A 153 -2.01 20.33 -6.61
CA GLN A 153 -1.22 19.35 -7.36
C GLN A 153 -0.76 18.19 -6.48
N PRO A 154 -1.56 17.13 -6.46
CA PRO A 154 -1.22 15.83 -5.92
C PRO A 154 0.16 15.28 -6.28
N SER A 155 1.08 15.12 -5.32
CA SER A 155 2.29 14.33 -5.58
C SER A 155 1.89 12.87 -5.79
N GLN A 156 2.41 12.22 -6.83
CA GLN A 156 2.18 10.78 -7.10
C GLN A 156 2.77 9.84 -6.04
N GLN A 157 3.39 10.41 -5.00
CA GLN A 157 4.05 9.71 -3.92
C GLN A 157 3.07 8.90 -3.09
N GLY A 158 1.87 9.43 -2.81
CA GLY A 158 0.84 8.74 -2.02
C GLY A 158 0.49 7.38 -2.61
N PHE A 159 0.25 7.31 -3.93
CA PHE A 159 0.00 6.03 -4.60
C PHE A 159 1.17 5.06 -4.50
N ARG A 160 2.41 5.52 -4.73
CA ARG A 160 3.60 4.66 -4.64
C ARG A 160 3.75 4.06 -3.24
N LEU A 161 3.59 4.88 -2.21
CA LEU A 161 3.66 4.45 -0.82
C LEU A 161 2.51 3.49 -0.46
N ALA A 162 1.29 3.71 -0.96
CA ALA A 162 0.19 2.78 -0.78
C ALA A 162 0.46 1.43 -1.45
N SER A 163 1.04 1.42 -2.66
CA SER A 163 1.48 0.17 -3.31
C SER A 163 2.57 -0.55 -2.51
N LEU A 164 3.48 0.16 -1.85
CA LEU A 164 4.47 -0.45 -0.93
C LEU A 164 3.78 -1.08 0.29
N ALA A 165 2.80 -0.40 0.88
CA ALA A 165 2.01 -0.97 1.97
C ALA A 165 1.27 -2.25 1.54
N ALA A 166 0.71 -2.28 0.32
CA ALA A 166 0.11 -3.49 -0.26
C ALA A 166 1.13 -4.63 -0.38
N ASN A 167 2.36 -4.35 -0.84
CA ASN A 167 3.43 -5.35 -0.88
C ASN A 167 3.76 -5.89 0.52
N LEU A 168 3.88 -5.02 1.53
CA LEU A 168 4.12 -5.47 2.91
C LEU A 168 3.00 -6.36 3.45
N VAL A 169 1.73 -6.05 3.15
CA VAL A 169 0.57 -6.90 3.49
C VAL A 169 0.68 -8.28 2.83
N VAL A 170 1.19 -8.35 1.60
CA VAL A 170 1.42 -9.60 0.89
C VAL A 170 2.56 -10.40 1.51
N GLU A 171 3.70 -9.75 1.77
CA GLU A 171 4.91 -10.38 2.32
C GLU A 171 4.76 -10.84 3.78
N LEU A 172 3.94 -10.14 4.56
CA LEU A 172 3.54 -10.51 5.91
C LEU A 172 2.41 -11.56 5.94
N GLY A 173 1.82 -11.87 4.78
CA GLY A 173 0.74 -12.86 4.66
C GLY A 173 -0.61 -12.40 5.23
N LEU A 174 -0.79 -11.10 5.51
CA LEU A 174 -1.99 -10.58 6.18
C LEU A 174 -3.26 -10.67 5.34
N HIS A 175 -3.13 -10.78 4.02
CA HIS A 175 -4.25 -10.90 3.08
C HIS A 175 -4.87 -12.31 3.01
N LYS A 176 -4.20 -13.33 3.56
CA LYS A 176 -4.66 -14.72 3.50
C LYS A 176 -5.52 -15.04 4.72
N LYS A 177 -6.73 -15.52 4.48
CA LYS A 177 -7.52 -16.15 5.54
C LYS A 177 -6.76 -17.39 6.04
N PRO A 178 -6.51 -17.54 7.36
CA PRO A 178 -5.93 -18.78 7.88
C PRO A 178 -6.79 -19.97 7.46
N GLN A 179 -6.20 -20.90 6.73
CA GLN A 179 -6.84 -22.19 6.53
C GLN A 179 -6.67 -22.97 7.84
N CYS A 180 -7.78 -23.37 8.46
CA CYS A 180 -7.71 -24.45 9.45
C CYS A 180 -7.04 -25.63 8.73
N SER A 181 -5.91 -26.08 9.26
CA SER A 181 -5.15 -27.21 8.71
C SER A 181 -6.13 -28.32 8.31
N SER A 182 -6.26 -28.58 7.01
CA SER A 182 -7.09 -29.69 6.57
C SER A 182 -6.39 -30.98 7.01
N GLN A 183 -7.14 -32.06 7.24
CA GLN A 183 -6.53 -33.37 7.58
C GLN A 183 -5.48 -33.82 6.54
N HIS A 184 -5.53 -33.28 5.32
CA HIS A 184 -4.58 -33.55 4.25
C HIS A 184 -3.19 -32.92 4.51
N ASP A 185 -3.11 -31.75 5.15
CA ASP A 185 -1.84 -31.06 5.43
C ASP A 185 -1.01 -31.79 6.51
N ALA A 186 -1.69 -32.48 7.43
CA ALA A 186 -1.07 -33.34 8.43
C ALA A 186 -0.47 -34.63 7.82
N ILE A 187 -0.99 -35.10 6.68
CA ILE A 187 -0.58 -36.36 6.04
C ILE A 187 0.62 -36.15 5.09
N VAL A 188 0.69 -35.00 4.39
CA VAL A 188 1.72 -34.77 3.36
C VAL A 188 3.02 -34.19 3.95
N GLY A 189 3.07 -33.89 5.26
CA GLY A 189 4.29 -33.40 5.91
C GLY A 189 4.81 -32.10 5.30
N VAL A 190 3.96 -31.35 4.59
CA VAL A 190 4.27 -30.01 4.11
C VAL A 190 4.18 -29.09 5.31
N ALA A 191 5.23 -29.08 6.12
CA ALA A 191 5.48 -28.03 7.07
C ALA A 191 5.73 -26.74 6.26
N HIS A 192 4.65 -26.07 5.83
CA HIS A 192 4.69 -24.61 5.80
C HIS A 192 5.22 -24.19 7.16
N PRO A 193 6.22 -23.27 7.26
CA PRO A 193 6.82 -22.88 8.52
C PRO A 193 5.70 -22.51 9.47
N SER A 194 5.36 -23.48 10.31
CA SER A 194 4.27 -23.39 11.24
C SER A 194 4.73 -22.36 12.23
N ILE A 195 3.98 -21.28 12.34
CA ILE A 195 3.96 -20.45 13.54
C ILE A 195 3.47 -21.39 14.64
N SER A 196 4.40 -22.18 15.17
CA SER A 196 4.16 -23.29 16.07
C SER A 196 4.07 -22.75 17.49
N GLY A 197 2.90 -22.95 18.12
CA GLY A 197 2.73 -22.78 19.56
C GLY A 197 1.29 -22.46 20.00
N GLY A 198 0.47 -21.88 19.13
CA GLY A 198 -0.92 -21.56 19.45
C GLY A 198 -1.74 -21.22 18.22
N LEU A 199 -2.86 -21.91 18.03
CA LEU A 199 -4.00 -21.41 17.27
C LEU A 199 -4.67 -20.16 17.93
N SER A 200 -4.06 -19.57 18.99
CA SER A 200 -4.81 -19.08 20.16
C SER A 200 -5.08 -17.57 20.24
N GLU A 201 -4.43 -16.73 19.44
CA GLU A 201 -4.82 -15.33 19.25
C GLU A 201 -5.13 -15.22 17.77
N PHE A 202 -6.37 -15.51 17.37
CA PHE A 202 -6.92 -15.62 16.01
C PHE A 202 -6.85 -14.27 15.25
N TRP A 203 -5.63 -13.77 15.09
CA TRP A 203 -5.17 -12.49 14.57
C TRP A 203 -5.27 -11.36 15.56
N LYS A 204 -4.09 -10.93 16.05
CA LYS A 204 -3.91 -9.71 16.83
C LYS A 204 -4.66 -8.59 16.11
N ARG A 205 -5.61 -7.95 16.80
CA ARG A 205 -6.43 -6.82 16.29
C ARG A 205 -5.60 -5.78 15.53
N GLU A 206 -4.34 -5.60 15.95
CA GLU A 206 -3.33 -4.80 15.27
C GLU A 206 -3.13 -5.16 13.79
N ALA A 207 -3.01 -6.44 13.45
CA ALA A 207 -2.83 -6.94 12.08
C ALA A 207 -4.10 -6.78 11.24
N GLN A 208 -5.28 -7.03 11.83
CA GLN A 208 -6.57 -6.80 11.16
C GLN A 208 -6.75 -5.32 10.81
N ARG A 209 -6.46 -4.43 11.76
CA ARG A 209 -6.48 -2.97 11.53
C ARG A 209 -5.48 -2.55 10.45
N ALA A 210 -4.28 -3.12 10.46
CA ALA A 210 -3.28 -2.82 9.43
C ALA A 210 -3.72 -3.27 8.04
N LEU A 211 -4.30 -4.48 7.89
CA LEU A 211 -4.85 -4.96 6.63
C LEU A 211 -5.94 -4.02 6.11
N ILE A 212 -6.91 -3.68 6.96
CA ILE A 212 -8.01 -2.77 6.62
C ILE A 212 -7.45 -1.39 6.25
N GLY A 213 -6.54 -0.84 7.05
CA GLY A 213 -5.90 0.44 6.78
C GLY A 213 -5.19 0.47 5.43
N THR A 214 -4.47 -0.59 5.08
CA THR A 214 -3.82 -0.70 3.77
C THR A 214 -4.84 -0.75 2.65
N TYR A 215 -5.93 -1.52 2.78
CA TYR A 215 -7.00 -1.56 1.80
C TYR A 215 -7.64 -0.18 1.57
N LEU A 216 -7.97 0.52 2.65
CA LEU A 216 -8.53 1.88 2.58
C LEU A 216 -7.55 2.84 1.91
N ALA A 217 -6.28 2.83 2.30
CA ALA A 217 -5.26 3.70 1.74
C ALA A 217 -5.00 3.42 0.25
N CYS A 218 -4.98 2.14 -0.16
CA CYS A 218 -4.81 1.72 -1.54
C CYS A 218 -5.97 2.16 -2.41
N THR A 219 -7.20 1.90 -1.99
CA THR A 219 -8.41 2.24 -2.75
C THR A 219 -8.57 3.75 -2.89
N LEU A 220 -8.41 4.51 -1.80
CA LEU A 220 -8.50 5.97 -1.84
C LEU A 220 -7.40 6.58 -2.72
N SER A 221 -6.18 6.05 -2.65
CA SER A 221 -5.09 6.49 -3.53
C SER A 221 -5.37 6.13 -4.99
N ALA A 222 -5.87 4.93 -5.28
CA ALA A 222 -6.22 4.50 -6.63
C ALA A 222 -7.24 5.45 -7.28
N ILE A 223 -8.30 5.79 -6.54
CA ILE A 223 -9.32 6.74 -6.98
C ILE A 223 -8.73 8.13 -7.20
N LEU A 224 -7.99 8.66 -6.22
CA LEU A 224 -7.43 10.01 -6.24
C LEU A 224 -6.44 10.22 -7.39
N PHE A 225 -5.61 9.21 -7.67
CA PHE A 225 -4.57 9.27 -8.70
C PHE A 225 -4.99 8.63 -10.03
N ARG A 226 -6.22 8.12 -10.13
CA ARG A 226 -6.76 7.43 -11.31
C ARG A 226 -5.88 6.27 -11.79
N LYS A 227 -5.52 5.39 -10.85
CA LYS A 227 -4.70 4.18 -11.10
C LYS A 227 -5.43 2.91 -10.70
N GLY A 228 -4.92 1.75 -11.13
CA GLY A 228 -5.43 0.47 -10.66
C GLY A 228 -5.20 0.28 -9.15
N ASN A 229 -6.16 -0.32 -8.46
CA ASN A 229 -6.05 -0.59 -7.03
C ASN A 229 -5.03 -1.70 -6.76
N PRO A 230 -3.92 -1.45 -6.03
CA PRO A 230 -2.91 -2.47 -5.75
C PRO A 230 -3.39 -3.51 -4.71
N LEU A 231 -4.46 -3.24 -3.96
CA LEU A 231 -5.03 -4.17 -2.99
C LEU A 231 -6.56 -4.12 -3.06
N GLN A 232 -7.14 -5.08 -3.76
CA GLN A 232 -8.59 -5.16 -3.99
C GLN A 232 -9.35 -5.67 -2.77
N TYR A 233 -10.64 -5.33 -2.71
CA TYR A 233 -11.55 -5.85 -1.72
C TYR A 233 -11.56 -7.39 -1.70
N THR A 234 -11.63 -7.95 -0.49
CA THR A 234 -11.92 -9.37 -0.27
C THR A 234 -12.94 -9.51 0.85
N GLU A 235 -13.78 -10.54 0.80
CA GLU A 235 -14.72 -10.86 1.89
C GLU A 235 -14.01 -11.07 3.23
N TYR A 236 -12.74 -11.50 3.18
CA TYR A 236 -11.92 -11.64 4.36
C TYR A 236 -11.67 -10.30 5.08
N MET A 237 -11.50 -9.20 4.35
CA MET A 237 -11.33 -7.87 4.96
C MET A 237 -12.60 -7.42 5.69
N GLU A 238 -13.78 -7.72 5.15
CA GLU A 238 -15.05 -7.46 5.86
C GLU A 238 -15.17 -8.34 7.11
N GLN A 239 -14.80 -9.62 7.05
CA GLN A 239 -14.78 -10.50 8.22
C GLN A 239 -13.84 -9.98 9.31
N CYS A 240 -12.66 -9.50 8.94
CA CYS A 240 -11.73 -8.84 9.88
C CYS A 240 -12.36 -7.60 10.53
N ALA A 241 -13.07 -6.78 9.76
CA ALA A 241 -13.69 -5.57 10.28
C ALA A 241 -14.86 -5.87 11.23
N VAL A 242 -15.64 -6.92 10.95
CA VAL A 242 -16.73 -7.38 11.83
C VAL A 242 -16.17 -7.94 13.14
N SER A 243 -15.16 -8.79 13.10
CA SER A 243 -14.50 -9.32 14.32
C SER A 243 -13.92 -8.19 15.17
N LEU A 244 -13.28 -7.20 14.56
CA LEU A 244 -12.81 -6.00 15.27
C LEU A 244 -13.95 -5.22 15.95
N ALA A 245 -15.08 -5.06 15.28
CA ALA A 245 -16.22 -4.33 15.83
C ALA A 245 -16.87 -5.04 17.03
N GLU A 246 -16.82 -6.38 17.06
CA GLU A 246 -17.40 -7.21 18.12
C GLU A 246 -16.47 -7.35 19.34
N GLU A 247 -15.17 -7.51 19.11
CA GLU A 247 -14.21 -7.94 20.14
C GLU A 247 -13.29 -6.82 20.66
N SER A 248 -13.29 -5.65 20.01
CA SER A 248 -12.33 -4.60 20.33
C SER A 248 -12.83 -3.56 21.36
N PRO A 249 -11.97 -3.12 22.29
CA PRO A 249 -12.27 -2.04 23.23
C PRO A 249 -12.26 -0.65 22.58
N TYR A 250 -11.71 -0.50 21.36
CA TYR A 250 -11.57 0.80 20.73
C TYR A 250 -12.84 1.18 19.95
N PRO A 251 -13.46 2.34 20.23
CA PRO A 251 -14.61 2.81 19.47
C PRO A 251 -14.33 2.97 17.97
N SER A 252 -13.08 3.27 17.59
CA SER A 252 -12.65 3.40 16.20
C SER A 252 -12.87 2.12 15.38
N ASP A 253 -12.76 0.95 16.00
CA ASP A 253 -12.92 -0.34 15.33
C ASP A 253 -14.37 -0.61 14.91
N LYS A 254 -15.33 -0.12 15.68
CA LYS A 254 -16.76 -0.20 15.33
C LYS A 254 -17.08 0.59 14.06
N ILE A 255 -16.28 1.61 13.76
CA ILE A 255 -16.45 2.47 12.58
C ILE A 255 -15.78 1.84 11.35
N LEU A 256 -14.71 1.06 11.53
CA LEU A 256 -13.95 0.46 10.43
C LEU A 256 -14.81 -0.40 9.50
N VAL A 257 -15.78 -1.15 10.02
CA VAL A 257 -16.70 -1.95 9.19
C VAL A 257 -17.52 -1.08 8.24
N HIS A 258 -17.92 0.12 8.67
CA HIS A 258 -18.65 1.05 7.83
C HIS A 258 -17.75 1.67 6.77
N PHE A 259 -16.49 1.97 7.11
CA PHE A 259 -15.49 2.44 6.14
C PHE A 259 -15.17 1.41 5.07
N VAL A 260 -14.95 0.14 5.46
CA VAL A 260 -14.70 -0.94 4.49
C VAL A 260 -15.84 -1.05 3.48
N ARG A 261 -17.09 -1.05 3.95
CA ARG A 261 -18.27 -1.11 3.08
C ARG A 261 -18.40 0.10 2.18
N LEU A 262 -18.14 1.30 2.69
CA LEU A 262 -18.21 2.54 1.90
C LEU A 262 -17.12 2.56 0.81
N VAL A 263 -15.89 2.20 1.18
CA VAL A 263 -14.77 2.16 0.25
C VAL A 263 -14.95 1.06 -0.79
N TYR A 264 -15.58 -0.07 -0.44
CA TYR A 264 -15.97 -1.09 -1.41
C TYR A 264 -17.03 -0.60 -2.42
N ILE A 265 -18.00 0.22 -1.99
CA ILE A 265 -18.94 0.87 -2.92
C ILE A 265 -18.16 1.81 -3.86
N ASN A 266 -17.23 2.60 -3.33
CA ASN A 266 -16.39 3.49 -4.15
C ASN A 266 -15.50 2.72 -5.14
N GLU A 267 -14.93 1.60 -4.73
CA GLU A 267 -14.15 0.71 -5.60
C GLU A 267 -15.02 0.18 -6.74
N GLN A 268 -16.24 -0.31 -6.46
CA GLN A 268 -17.18 -0.71 -7.50
C GLN A 268 -17.53 0.44 -8.45
N VAL A 269 -17.74 1.66 -7.93
CA VAL A 269 -18.00 2.83 -8.77
C VAL A 269 -16.81 3.07 -9.71
N TYR A 270 -15.61 3.08 -9.14
CA TYR A 270 -14.36 3.35 -9.86
C TYR A 270 -14.08 2.29 -10.93
N ASP A 271 -14.25 1.02 -10.59
CA ASP A 271 -14.05 -0.11 -11.50
C ASP A 271 -15.14 -0.17 -12.58
N ASN A 272 -16.41 0.15 -12.27
CA ASN A 272 -17.48 0.08 -13.27
C ASN A 272 -17.56 1.31 -14.20
N LEU A 273 -17.07 2.47 -13.75
CA LEU A 273 -17.10 3.72 -14.54
C LEU A 273 -15.82 3.97 -15.36
N HIS A 274 -14.90 3.01 -15.44
CA HIS A 274 -13.74 2.91 -16.35
C HIS A 274 -13.19 4.27 -16.82
N HIS A 275 -12.29 4.89 -16.06
CA HIS A 275 -11.57 6.10 -16.49
C HIS A 275 -10.05 5.86 -16.72
N GLY A 276 -9.67 4.61 -17.00
CA GLY A 276 -8.28 4.20 -17.21
C GLY A 276 -7.91 3.82 -18.65
N ASP A 277 -8.89 3.49 -19.50
CA ASP A 277 -8.63 3.11 -20.89
C ASP A 277 -9.02 4.25 -21.84
N TRP A 278 -8.07 5.16 -22.09
CA TRP A 278 -8.21 6.19 -23.11
C TRP A 278 -8.04 5.64 -24.54
N GLY A 279 -7.99 4.32 -24.72
CA GLY A 279 -7.76 3.65 -26.01
C GLY A 279 -8.98 2.98 -26.63
N THR A 280 -10.00 2.63 -25.86
CA THR A 280 -11.22 2.03 -26.40
C THR A 280 -12.36 3.04 -26.33
N GLY A 281 -12.72 3.58 -27.50
CA GLY A 281 -13.90 4.41 -27.68
C GLY A 281 -15.17 3.57 -27.52
N ASP A 282 -15.38 2.99 -26.34
CA ASP A 282 -16.49 2.10 -26.09
C ASP A 282 -17.63 2.89 -25.46
N THR A 283 -18.66 3.07 -26.27
CA THR A 283 -20.01 3.50 -25.93
C THR A 283 -20.50 2.77 -24.67
N THR A 284 -20.21 3.34 -23.50
CA THR A 284 -20.81 2.87 -22.26
C THR A 284 -22.29 3.24 -22.38
N ASN A 285 -23.12 2.25 -22.75
CA ASN A 285 -24.54 2.42 -23.06
C ASN A 285 -25.21 3.22 -21.93
N ASP A 286 -25.84 4.36 -22.23
CA ASP A 286 -26.45 5.28 -21.24
C ASP A 286 -27.39 4.54 -20.27
N GLU A 287 -28.04 3.48 -20.74
CA GLU A 287 -28.89 2.61 -19.94
C GLU A 287 -28.11 1.81 -18.88
N LYS A 288 -26.91 1.32 -19.22
CA LYS A 288 -26.00 0.64 -18.30
C LYS A 288 -25.50 1.60 -17.22
N ILE A 289 -25.17 2.84 -17.59
CA ILE A 289 -24.78 3.89 -16.64
C ILE A 289 -25.95 4.19 -15.69
N LYS A 290 -27.16 4.44 -16.23
CA LYS A 290 -28.36 4.71 -15.42
C LYS A 290 -28.68 3.56 -14.46
N LEU A 291 -28.57 2.32 -14.92
CA LEU A 291 -28.80 1.13 -14.08
C LEU A 291 -27.75 1.04 -12.95
N LEU A 292 -26.48 1.25 -13.28
CA LEU A 292 -25.37 1.22 -12.33
C LEU A 292 -25.52 2.33 -11.26
N VAL A 293 -25.81 3.56 -11.68
CA VAL A 293 -26.07 4.68 -10.78
C VAL A 293 -27.23 4.37 -9.85
N GLY A 294 -28.35 3.86 -10.37
CA GLY A 294 -29.50 3.45 -9.56
C GLY A 294 -29.20 2.28 -8.61
N ALA A 295 -28.26 1.40 -8.94
CA ALA A 295 -27.79 0.35 -8.04
C ALA A 295 -26.91 0.92 -6.91
N ILE A 296 -25.95 1.78 -7.25
CA ILE A 296 -25.06 2.45 -6.30
C ILE A 296 -25.86 3.33 -5.33
N GLU A 297 -26.82 4.11 -5.82
CA GLU A 297 -27.69 4.94 -4.96
C GLU A 297 -28.47 4.10 -3.94
N ARG A 298 -28.96 2.92 -4.34
CA ARG A 298 -29.63 1.99 -3.41
C ARG A 298 -28.67 1.41 -2.39
N GLN A 299 -27.45 1.04 -2.80
CA GLN A 299 -26.41 0.57 -1.89
C GLN A 299 -26.02 1.65 -0.88
N LEU A 300 -25.81 2.90 -1.33
CA LEU A 300 -25.50 4.04 -0.46
C LEU A 300 -26.63 4.35 0.53
N LYS A 301 -27.89 4.32 0.09
CA LYS A 301 -29.06 4.49 0.98
C LYS A 301 -29.11 3.41 2.06
N ASN A 302 -28.89 2.14 1.69
CA ASN A 302 -28.86 1.02 2.62
C ASN A 302 -27.66 1.10 3.59
N TRP A 303 -26.49 1.48 3.08
CA TRP A 303 -25.31 1.74 3.91
C TRP A 303 -25.58 2.84 4.93
N LYS A 304 -26.17 3.97 4.49
CA LYS A 304 -26.51 5.10 5.35
C LYS A 304 -27.51 4.73 6.44
N SER A 305 -28.51 3.88 6.14
CA SER A 305 -29.48 3.44 7.16
C SER A 305 -28.89 2.50 8.21
N LYS A 306 -27.73 1.90 7.94
CA LYS A 306 -27.01 1.02 8.87
C LYS A 306 -25.97 1.76 9.71
N LEU A 307 -25.79 3.06 9.51
CA LEU A 307 -24.82 3.86 10.25
C LEU A 307 -25.32 4.12 11.68
N PRO A 308 -24.51 3.91 12.72
CA PRO A 308 -24.81 4.36 14.07
C PRO A 308 -25.11 5.87 14.10
N HIS A 309 -26.10 6.29 14.91
CA HIS A 309 -26.49 7.70 15.04
C HIS A 309 -25.32 8.62 15.41
N GLU A 310 -24.39 8.15 16.23
CA GLU A 310 -23.17 8.86 16.66
C GLU A 310 -22.26 9.30 15.48
N LEU A 311 -22.32 8.57 14.35
CA LEU A 311 -21.54 8.88 13.15
C LEU A 311 -22.30 9.77 12.16
N MET A 312 -23.62 9.88 12.30
CA MET A 312 -24.43 10.76 11.45
C MET A 312 -24.23 12.24 11.79
N ASP A 313 -23.94 12.56 13.06
CA ASP A 313 -23.75 13.93 13.53
C ASP A 313 -22.44 14.57 13.04
N HIS A 314 -21.46 13.76 12.62
CA HIS A 314 -20.19 14.21 12.05
C HIS A 314 -20.21 14.38 10.52
N CYS A 315 -21.37 14.13 9.88
CA CYS A 315 -21.57 14.25 8.44
C CYS A 315 -22.28 15.56 8.01
N GLN A 316 -22.45 16.52 8.92
CA GLN A 316 -23.00 17.85 8.61
C GLN A 316 -21.91 18.91 8.46
#